data_AF-A0A7J4I7U1-F1
#
_entry.id   AF-A0A7J4I7U1-F1
#
_cell.length_a   1.000
_cell.length_b   1.000
_cell.length_c   1.000
_cell.angle_alpha   90.00
_cell.angle_beta   90.00
_cell.angle_gamma   90.00
#
_symmetry.space_group_name_H-M   'P 1'
#
loop_
_entity.id
_entity.type
_entity.pdbx_description
1 polymer ?
#
loop_
_entity_poly.entity_id
_entity_poly.type
_entity_poly.pdbx_seq_one_letter_code
_entity_poly.pdbx_strand_id
1 'polypeptide(L)'
;MGWEEMAITAAAFSLFITVLLDMLSRAFSLQNVSLWVKSEYAQVAVSILLVIFAVTMAGIGNNVTASIAYEVASASGNVQMKEVVDAGAASPTNIAKGYLKLIVECESNIYLVVYWLNMFVETLSKISFDLAHLEALGAAIALTGWVTFFHYIMNNIVYLVLFHYIQYDILVFSQYSMLSVFFFIGLVLRALPITRGAGGFVVAFSLGFAFVFPMSYVIIVAMMPNTGVMCHDIELQAQPDSLPFGGQNPCFNSAGGVISAYYEVKNNQSFISQMIDFVRNQVSLLFLQA
;
A
#
# COMPACT_ATOMS: atom_id res chain seq x y z
N MET A 1 4.48 -21.15 -8.31
CA MET A 1 3.22 -21.75 -7.83
C MET A 1 2.30 -20.61 -7.43
N GLY A 2 1.06 -20.62 -7.92
CA GLY A 2 0.04 -19.66 -7.48
C GLY A 2 -0.38 -19.96 -6.04
N TRP A 3 -0.92 -18.96 -5.35
CA TRP A 3 -1.49 -19.15 -4.01
C TRP A 3 -2.63 -20.18 -4.00
N GLU A 4 -3.35 -20.30 -5.12
CA GLU A 4 -4.42 -21.27 -5.35
C GLU A 4 -3.90 -22.72 -5.24
N GLU A 5 -2.76 -23.01 -5.88
CA GLU A 5 -2.13 -24.34 -5.84
C GLU A 5 -1.66 -24.67 -4.42
N MET A 6 -1.10 -23.68 -3.71
CA MET A 6 -0.68 -23.84 -2.31
C MET A 6 -1.87 -24.09 -1.38
N ALA A 7 -3.00 -23.42 -1.60
CA ALA A 7 -4.22 -23.65 -0.83
C ALA A 7 -4.84 -25.04 -1.08
N ILE A 8 -4.90 -25.48 -2.34
CA ILE A 8 -5.43 -26.79 -2.72
C ILE A 8 -4.55 -27.91 -2.14
N THR A 9 -3.22 -27.78 -2.26
CA THR A 9 -2.28 -28.74 -1.68
C THR A 9 -2.37 -28.81 -0.16
N ALA A 10 -2.52 -27.67 0.52
CA ALA A 10 -2.76 -27.63 1.97
C ALA A 10 -4.04 -28.37 2.36
N ALA A 11 -5.13 -28.13 1.63
CA ALA A 11 -6.41 -28.78 1.88
C ALA A 11 -6.33 -30.30 1.64
N ALA A 12 -5.71 -30.73 0.54
CA ALA A 12 -5.49 -32.14 0.23
C ALA A 12 -4.61 -32.82 1.28
N PHE A 13 -3.55 -32.15 1.75
CA PHE A 13 -2.69 -32.66 2.81
C PHE A 13 -3.44 -32.82 4.15
N SER A 14 -4.32 -31.87 4.49
CA SER A 14 -5.15 -31.97 5.69
C SER A 14 -6.10 -33.18 5.62
N LEU A 15 -6.69 -33.44 4.44
CA LEU A 15 -7.53 -34.61 4.20
C LEU A 15 -6.75 -35.91 4.27
N PHE A 16 -5.53 -35.92 3.74
CA PHE A 16 -4.64 -37.08 3.81
C PHE A 16 -4.34 -37.46 5.27
N ILE A 17 -4.04 -36.48 6.12
CA ILE A 17 -3.79 -36.72 7.55
C ILE A 17 -5.03 -37.27 8.24
N THR A 18 -6.23 -36.72 7.99
CA THR A 18 -7.46 -37.20 8.65
C THR A 18 -7.82 -38.62 8.22
N VAL A 19 -7.60 -38.98 6.96
CA VAL A 19 -7.79 -40.36 6.47
C VAL A 19 -6.82 -41.33 7.14
N LEU A 20 -5.55 -40.96 7.29
CA LEU A 20 -4.58 -41.79 8.02
C LEU A 20 -5.00 -41.99 9.48
N LEU A 21 -5.51 -40.95 10.14
CA LEU A 21 -5.99 -41.05 11.53
C LEU A 21 -7.25 -41.92 11.65
N ASP A 22 -8.14 -41.93 10.65
CA ASP A 22 -9.29 -42.86 10.62
C ASP A 22 -8.82 -44.32 10.52
N MET A 23 -7.87 -44.61 9.63
CA MET A 23 -7.31 -45.96 9.47
C MET A 23 -6.62 -46.42 10.76
N LEU A 24 -5.86 -45.52 11.40
CA LEU A 24 -5.17 -45.80 12.66
C LEU A 24 -6.17 -46.03 13.81
N SER A 25 -7.23 -45.23 13.89
CA SER A 25 -8.30 -45.41 14.88
C SER A 25 -8.97 -46.78 14.77
N ARG A 26 -9.21 -47.26 13.53
CA ARG A 26 -9.78 -48.59 13.28
C ARG A 26 -8.80 -49.70 13.61
N ALA A 27 -7.52 -49.54 13.28
CA ALA A 27 -6.49 -50.54 13.57
C ALA A 27 -6.33 -50.82 15.08
N PHE A 28 -6.47 -49.78 15.92
CA PHE A 28 -6.38 -49.90 17.38
C PHE A 28 -7.74 -50.04 18.10
N SER A 29 -8.86 -50.06 17.37
CA SER A 29 -10.22 -50.12 17.92
C SER A 29 -10.53 -49.05 18.98
N LEU A 30 -9.94 -47.86 18.86
CA LEU A 30 -10.13 -46.76 19.81
C LEU A 30 -11.40 -45.96 19.46
N GLN A 31 -12.51 -46.23 20.15
CA GLN A 31 -13.81 -45.60 19.89
C GLN A 31 -13.78 -44.07 20.05
N ASN A 32 -13.03 -43.56 21.04
CA ASN A 32 -12.90 -42.12 21.28
C ASN A 32 -12.21 -41.40 20.12
N VAL A 33 -11.18 -42.02 19.54
CA VAL A 33 -10.46 -41.46 18.39
C VAL A 33 -11.37 -41.46 17.15
N SER A 34 -12.19 -42.49 16.96
CA SER A 34 -13.12 -42.56 15.83
C SER A 34 -14.16 -41.43 15.87
N LEU A 35 -14.71 -41.14 17.05
CA LEU A 35 -15.65 -40.01 17.22
C LEU A 35 -14.97 -38.67 16.96
N TRP A 36 -13.73 -38.50 17.42
CA TRP A 36 -12.95 -37.30 17.15
C TRP A 36 -12.65 -37.13 15.66
N VAL A 37 -12.19 -38.18 14.97
CA VAL A 37 -11.91 -38.16 13.52
C VAL A 37 -13.15 -37.80 12.70
N LYS A 38 -14.35 -38.30 13.07
CA LYS A 38 -15.61 -37.91 12.41
C LYS A 38 -15.87 -36.40 12.50
N SER A 39 -15.51 -35.77 13.61
CA SER A 39 -15.62 -34.32 13.74
C SER A 39 -14.60 -33.56 12.88
N GLU A 40 -13.39 -34.11 12.72
CA GLU A 40 -12.35 -33.53 11.86
C GLU A 40 -12.70 -33.61 10.37
N TYR A 41 -13.36 -34.69 9.91
CA TYR A 41 -13.84 -34.79 8.53
C TYR A 41 -14.77 -33.64 8.14
N ALA A 42 -15.70 -33.28 9.03
CA ALA A 42 -16.59 -32.14 8.80
C ALA A 42 -15.80 -30.83 8.65
N GLN A 43 -14.73 -30.66 9.42
CA GLN A 43 -13.94 -29.45 9.36
C GLN A 43 -13.03 -29.38 8.12
N VAL A 44 -12.44 -30.50 7.71
CA VAL A 44 -11.68 -30.57 6.45
C VAL A 44 -12.60 -30.24 5.28
N ALA A 45 -13.83 -30.78 5.27
CA ALA A 45 -14.82 -30.45 4.25
C ALA A 45 -15.13 -28.94 4.20
N VAL A 46 -15.34 -28.30 5.36
CA VAL A 46 -15.52 -26.83 5.44
C VAL A 46 -14.29 -26.08 4.95
N SER A 47 -13.08 -26.57 5.23
CA SER A 47 -11.85 -25.91 4.81
C SER A 47 -11.63 -26.01 3.30
N ILE A 48 -11.97 -27.14 2.67
CA ILE A 48 -12.01 -27.29 1.21
C ILE A 48 -13.03 -26.32 0.60
N LEU A 49 -14.23 -26.24 1.18
CA LEU A 49 -15.27 -25.33 0.71
C LEU A 49 -14.83 -23.86 0.82
N LEU A 50 -14.12 -23.48 1.89
CA LEU A 50 -13.53 -22.15 2.04
C LEU A 50 -12.46 -21.86 0.98
N VAL A 51 -11.62 -22.83 0.63
CA VAL A 51 -10.63 -22.67 -0.46
C VAL A 51 -11.31 -22.47 -1.80
N ILE A 52 -12.31 -23.31 -2.12
CA ILE A 52 -13.10 -23.17 -3.35
C ILE A 52 -13.76 -21.79 -3.41
N PHE A 53 -14.37 -21.35 -2.30
CA PHE A 53 -15.00 -20.04 -2.21
C PHE A 53 -13.99 -18.90 -2.38
N ALA A 54 -12.79 -19.00 -1.78
CA ALA A 54 -11.75 -17.98 -1.94
C ALA A 54 -11.26 -17.88 -3.39
N VAL A 55 -11.06 -19.02 -4.07
CA VAL A 55 -10.64 -19.05 -5.47
C VAL A 55 -11.73 -18.49 -6.39
N THR A 56 -12.99 -18.89 -6.19
CA THR A 56 -14.10 -18.37 -6.99
C THR A 56 -14.33 -16.88 -6.75
N MET A 57 -14.22 -16.43 -5.50
CA MET A 57 -14.31 -15.01 -5.14
C MET A 57 -13.15 -14.20 -5.73
N ALA A 58 -11.94 -14.75 -5.81
CA ALA A 58 -10.81 -14.09 -6.47
C ALA A 58 -11.06 -13.90 -7.98
N GLY A 59 -11.52 -14.96 -8.66
CA GLY A 59 -11.79 -14.90 -10.09
C GLY A 59 -12.98 -13.99 -10.44
N ILE A 60 -14.12 -14.19 -9.76
CA ILE A 60 -15.33 -13.40 -10.00
C ILE A 60 -15.15 -11.97 -9.51
N GLY A 61 -14.53 -11.79 -8.34
CA GLY A 61 -14.31 -10.47 -7.73
C GLY A 61 -13.53 -9.54 -8.63
N ASN A 62 -12.44 -10.02 -9.24
CA ASN A 62 -11.67 -9.20 -10.18
C ASN A 62 -12.52 -8.75 -11.38
N ASN A 63 -13.30 -9.65 -11.97
CA ASN A 63 -14.16 -9.31 -13.11
C ASN A 63 -15.27 -8.31 -12.74
N VAL A 64 -15.92 -8.52 -11.59
CA VAL A 64 -16.99 -7.64 -11.10
C VAL A 64 -16.44 -6.26 -10.77
N THR A 65 -15.30 -6.19 -10.09
CA THR A 65 -14.71 -4.90 -9.76
C THR A 65 -14.21 -4.17 -10.98
N ALA A 66 -13.59 -4.85 -11.94
CA ALA A 66 -13.18 -4.22 -13.19
C ALA A 66 -14.40 -3.59 -13.91
N SER A 67 -15.53 -4.32 -13.94
CA SER A 67 -16.78 -3.82 -14.53
C SER A 67 -17.32 -2.60 -13.79
N ILE A 68 -17.38 -2.65 -12.44
CA ILE A 68 -17.84 -1.52 -11.62
C ILE A 68 -16.90 -0.33 -11.76
N ALA A 69 -15.58 -0.55 -11.73
CA ALA A 69 -14.60 0.51 -11.89
C ALA A 69 -14.74 1.19 -13.25
N TYR A 70 -14.99 0.43 -14.32
CA TYR A 70 -15.25 0.96 -15.66
C TYR A 70 -16.53 1.80 -15.70
N GLU A 71 -17.63 1.28 -15.18
CA GLU A 71 -18.91 2.00 -15.14
C GLU A 71 -18.77 3.31 -14.36
N VAL A 72 -18.13 3.28 -13.19
CA VAL A 72 -17.98 4.48 -12.37
C VAL A 72 -16.97 5.47 -12.96
N ALA A 73 -15.87 4.99 -13.55
CA ALA A 73 -14.94 5.86 -14.28
C ALA A 73 -15.65 6.59 -15.43
N SER A 74 -16.52 5.88 -16.16
CA SER A 74 -17.30 6.48 -17.25
C SER A 74 -18.35 7.49 -16.76
N ALA A 75 -18.99 7.22 -15.62
CA ALA A 75 -20.03 8.06 -15.05
C ALA A 75 -19.49 9.32 -14.34
N SER A 76 -18.30 9.23 -13.73
CA SER A 76 -17.68 10.35 -13.00
C SER A 76 -17.11 11.45 -13.91
N GLY A 77 -16.94 11.17 -15.21
CA GLY A 77 -16.28 12.07 -16.15
C GLY A 77 -14.78 12.27 -15.84
N ASN A 78 -14.20 11.41 -14.99
CA ASN A 78 -12.79 11.44 -14.65
C ASN A 78 -11.97 10.75 -15.74
N VAL A 79 -11.40 11.55 -16.65
CA VAL A 79 -10.63 11.08 -17.82
C VAL A 79 -9.42 10.24 -17.39
N GLN A 80 -8.76 10.60 -16.29
CA GLN A 80 -7.59 9.87 -15.80
C GLN A 80 -7.95 8.47 -15.29
N MET A 81 -9.09 8.33 -14.61
CA MET A 81 -9.56 7.03 -14.13
C MET A 81 -9.95 6.12 -15.30
N LYS A 82 -10.55 6.70 -16.34
CA LYS A 82 -10.90 5.96 -17.55
C LYS A 82 -9.64 5.38 -18.22
N GLU A 83 -8.56 6.16 -18.31
CA GLU A 83 -7.30 5.70 -18.90
C GLU A 83 -6.67 4.53 -18.12
N VAL A 84 -6.69 4.56 -16.78
CA VAL A 84 -6.22 3.44 -15.94
C VAL A 84 -7.01 2.17 -16.21
N VAL A 85 -8.33 2.30 -16.30
CA VAL A 85 -9.22 1.16 -16.52
C VAL A 85 -9.05 0.61 -17.94
N ASP A 86 -8.98 1.50 -18.94
CA ASP A 86 -8.80 1.15 -20.36
C ASP A 86 -7.43 0.51 -20.62
N ALA A 87 -6.41 0.90 -19.87
CA ALA A 87 -5.07 0.31 -19.93
C ALA A 87 -4.97 -1.10 -19.33
N GLY A 88 -6.10 -1.72 -18.99
CA GLY A 88 -6.16 -3.13 -18.61
C GLY A 88 -5.75 -3.40 -17.16
N ALA A 89 -5.84 -2.40 -16.27
CA ALA A 89 -5.76 -2.61 -14.83
C ALA A 89 -7.04 -3.31 -14.33
N ALA A 90 -7.27 -4.54 -14.78
CA ALA A 90 -8.44 -5.34 -14.41
C ALA A 90 -8.42 -5.75 -12.93
N SER A 91 -7.30 -5.57 -12.22
CA SER A 91 -7.22 -5.88 -10.79
C SER A 91 -7.56 -4.65 -9.92
N PRO A 92 -8.46 -4.80 -8.93
CA PRO A 92 -8.78 -3.74 -7.95
C PRO A 92 -7.52 -3.16 -7.29
N THR A 93 -6.53 -4.02 -7.06
CA THR A 93 -5.28 -3.69 -6.42
C THR A 93 -4.45 -2.73 -7.27
N ASN A 94 -4.39 -2.93 -8.58
CA ASN A 94 -3.62 -2.04 -9.46
C ASN A 94 -4.26 -0.66 -9.57
N ILE A 95 -5.60 -0.59 -9.61
CA ILE A 95 -6.33 0.68 -9.56
C ILE A 95 -6.01 1.42 -8.26
N ALA A 96 -6.11 0.73 -7.12
CA ALA A 96 -5.81 1.31 -5.82
C ALA A 96 -4.34 1.76 -5.68
N LYS A 97 -3.37 1.00 -6.23
CA LYS A 97 -1.96 1.40 -6.27
C LYS A 97 -1.76 2.66 -7.11
N GLY A 98 -2.33 2.69 -8.32
CA GLY A 98 -2.23 3.85 -9.21
C GLY A 98 -2.78 5.10 -8.55
N TYR A 99 -3.94 4.98 -7.91
CA TYR A 99 -4.55 6.06 -7.16
C TYR A 99 -3.70 6.57 -6.00
N LEU A 100 -3.21 5.67 -5.13
CA LEU A 100 -2.38 6.07 -4.00
C LEU A 100 -1.07 6.71 -4.46
N LYS A 101 -0.46 6.19 -5.52
CA LYS A 101 0.74 6.78 -6.12
C LYS A 101 0.48 8.19 -6.66
N LEU A 102 -0.62 8.36 -7.40
CA LEU A 102 -1.06 9.65 -7.92
C LEU A 102 -1.23 10.68 -6.79
N ILE A 103 -1.89 10.28 -5.71
CA ILE A 103 -2.10 11.14 -4.54
C ILE A 103 -0.77 11.52 -3.87
N VAL A 104 0.13 10.58 -3.66
CA VAL A 104 1.44 10.85 -3.05
C VAL A 104 2.26 11.81 -3.91
N GLU A 105 2.29 11.63 -5.23
CA GLU A 105 2.98 12.54 -6.15
C GLU A 105 2.34 13.93 -6.18
N CYS A 106 1.01 13.99 -6.23
CA CYS A 106 0.23 15.22 -6.14
C CYS A 106 0.54 16.00 -4.86
N GLU A 107 0.52 15.35 -3.70
CA GLU A 107 0.80 15.97 -2.40
C GLU A 107 2.27 16.40 -2.26
N SER A 108 3.20 15.62 -2.82
CA SER A 108 4.62 15.99 -2.86
C SER A 108 4.84 17.25 -3.69
N ASN A 109 4.17 17.36 -4.85
CA ASN A 109 4.23 18.56 -5.69
C ASN A 109 3.62 19.78 -4.98
N ILE A 110 2.46 19.63 -4.33
CA ILE A 110 1.84 20.71 -3.55
C ILE A 110 2.76 21.13 -2.41
N TYR A 111 3.39 20.18 -1.71
CA TYR A 111 4.37 20.48 -0.66
C TYR A 111 5.52 21.33 -1.18
N LEU A 112 6.09 20.99 -2.35
CA LEU A 112 7.18 21.76 -2.95
C LEU A 112 6.74 23.18 -3.32
N VAL A 113 5.55 23.35 -3.89
CA VAL A 113 5.00 24.68 -4.21
C VAL A 113 4.81 25.51 -2.95
N VAL A 114 4.20 24.93 -1.90
CA VAL A 114 4.00 25.60 -0.61
C VAL A 114 5.34 25.95 0.04
N TYR A 115 6.33 25.05 -0.05
CA TYR A 115 7.69 25.28 0.45
C TYR A 115 8.35 26.48 -0.23
N TRP A 116 8.27 26.56 -1.56
CA TRP A 116 8.80 27.70 -2.32
C TRP A 116 8.13 29.02 -1.93
N LEU A 117 6.79 29.02 -1.81
CA LEU A 117 6.06 30.20 -1.36
C LEU A 117 6.46 30.62 0.06
N ASN A 118 6.58 29.66 0.97
CA ASN A 118 7.03 29.92 2.34
C ASN A 118 8.44 30.52 2.34
N MET A 119 9.36 30.02 1.50
CA MET A 119 10.73 30.55 1.41
C MET A 119 10.75 32.04 1.05
N PHE A 120 9.94 32.47 0.09
CA PHE A 120 9.83 33.90 -0.28
C PHE A 120 9.21 34.73 0.84
N VAL A 121 8.11 34.26 1.44
CA VAL A 121 7.40 34.98 2.51
C VAL A 121 8.25 35.11 3.76
N GLU A 122 8.97 34.04 4.13
CA GLU A 122 9.87 34.03 5.27
C GLU A 122 11.06 34.97 5.04
N THR A 123 11.63 34.98 3.83
CA THR A 123 12.70 35.92 3.47
C THR A 123 12.22 37.37 3.56
N LEU A 124 11.06 37.70 3.00
CA LEU A 124 10.47 39.04 3.09
C LEU A 124 10.17 39.45 4.54
N SER A 125 9.76 38.51 5.39
CA SER A 125 9.48 38.77 6.81
C SER A 125 10.75 39.12 7.62
N LYS A 126 11.91 38.61 7.19
CA LYS A 126 13.21 38.84 7.85
C LYS A 126 13.94 40.09 7.35
N ILE A 127 13.53 40.68 6.24
CA ILE A 127 14.09 41.95 5.77
C ILE A 127 13.57 43.07 6.69
N SER A 128 14.38 43.45 7.68
CA SER A 128 14.17 44.65 8.49
C SER A 128 14.95 45.82 7.88
N PHE A 129 14.26 46.87 7.45
CA PHE A 129 14.91 48.12 7.06
C PHE A 129 15.08 49.00 8.30
N ASP A 130 16.32 49.18 8.74
CA ASP A 130 16.67 50.11 9.81
C ASP A 130 16.85 51.52 9.21
N LEU A 131 15.74 52.23 9.00
CA LEU A 131 15.77 53.57 8.42
C LEU A 131 15.92 54.61 9.54
N ALA A 132 17.14 55.10 9.71
CA ALA A 132 17.45 56.34 10.43
C ALA A 132 17.14 56.37 11.94
N HIS A 133 17.64 55.39 12.72
CA HIS A 133 17.61 55.41 14.21
C HIS A 133 16.22 55.49 14.86
N LEU A 134 15.14 55.40 14.08
CA LEU A 134 13.81 55.14 14.57
C LEU A 134 13.66 53.63 14.67
N GLU A 135 13.33 53.14 15.86
CA GLU A 135 13.14 51.72 16.16
C GLU A 135 12.45 51.01 14.99
N ALA A 136 13.12 50.00 14.42
CA ALA A 136 12.66 49.30 13.23
C ALA A 136 11.20 48.84 13.41
N LEU A 137 10.27 49.55 12.77
CA LEU A 137 8.89 49.09 12.58
C LEU A 137 8.96 47.93 11.58
N GLY A 138 9.31 46.76 12.10
CA GLY A 138 9.51 45.56 11.29
C GLY A 138 8.22 45.16 10.59
N ALA A 139 8.30 44.94 9.27
CA ALA A 139 7.27 44.26 8.48
C ALA A 139 6.89 42.86 9.04
N ALA A 140 7.66 42.37 10.01
CA ALA A 140 7.43 41.17 10.79
C ALA A 140 5.97 41.00 11.28
N ILE A 141 5.30 42.06 11.74
CA ILE A 141 3.96 41.89 12.35
C ILE A 141 2.90 41.48 11.29
N ALA A 142 2.98 42.00 10.07
CA ALA A 142 2.00 41.69 9.03
C ALA A 142 2.22 40.33 8.34
N LEU A 143 3.48 39.89 8.24
CA LEU A 143 3.84 38.66 7.50
C LEU A 143 3.93 37.41 8.40
N THR A 144 4.05 37.57 9.72
CA THR A 144 4.11 36.43 10.67
C THR A 144 2.88 35.51 10.59
N GLY A 145 1.69 36.05 10.30
CA GLY A 145 0.48 35.25 10.10
C GLY A 145 0.60 34.29 8.90
N TRP A 146 1.17 34.76 7.79
CA TRP A 146 1.37 33.95 6.58
C TRP A 146 2.45 32.87 6.79
N VAL A 147 3.57 33.21 7.43
CA VAL A 147 4.62 32.24 7.75
C VAL A 147 4.05 31.11 8.63
N THR A 148 3.28 31.45 9.65
CA THR A 148 2.63 30.46 10.53
C THR A 148 1.63 29.59 9.76
N PHE A 149 0.84 30.19 8.86
CA PHE A 149 -0.09 29.46 8.01
C PHE A 149 0.60 28.47 7.08
N PHE A 150 1.69 28.86 6.42
CA PHE A 150 2.44 27.97 5.55
C PHE A 150 3.12 26.84 6.33
N HIS A 151 3.73 27.13 7.49
CA HIS A 151 4.27 26.09 8.35
C HIS A 151 3.19 25.09 8.80
N TYR A 152 1.99 25.57 9.14
CA TYR A 152 0.86 24.70 9.47
C TYR A 152 0.45 23.82 8.29
N ILE A 153 0.29 24.38 7.09
CA ILE A 153 -0.06 23.61 5.89
C ILE A 153 1.02 22.58 5.59
N MET A 154 2.29 22.98 5.54
CA MET A 154 3.40 22.08 5.26
C MET A 154 3.45 20.91 6.25
N ASN A 155 3.29 21.18 7.55
CA ASN A 155 3.29 20.15 8.57
C ASN A 155 2.14 19.14 8.36
N ASN A 156 0.93 19.63 8.07
CA ASN A 156 -0.20 18.74 7.77
C ASN A 156 0.01 17.93 6.49
N ILE A 157 0.52 18.53 5.41
CA ILE A 157 0.80 17.81 4.16
C ILE A 157 1.83 16.71 4.41
N VAL A 158 2.88 16.95 5.20
CA VAL A 158 3.88 15.92 5.51
C VAL A 158 3.27 14.71 6.22
N TYR A 159 2.39 14.93 7.21
CA TYR A 159 1.69 13.82 7.88
C TYR A 159 0.79 13.05 6.91
N LEU A 160 0.14 13.77 6.00
CA LEU A 160 -0.81 13.21 5.05
C LEU A 160 -0.10 12.37 3.97
N VAL A 161 1.02 12.88 3.42
CA VAL A 161 1.92 12.14 2.53
C VAL A 161 2.46 10.87 3.21
N LEU A 162 2.93 10.99 4.46
CA LEU A 162 3.45 9.84 5.20
C LEU A 162 2.37 8.77 5.39
N PHE A 163 1.14 9.19 5.71
CA PHE A 163 0.02 8.29 5.87
C PHE A 163 -0.33 7.56 4.57
N HIS A 164 -0.42 8.27 3.44
CA HIS A 164 -0.66 7.65 2.13
C HIS A 164 0.47 6.73 1.68
N TYR A 165 1.71 7.07 2.00
CA TYR A 165 2.86 6.23 1.72
C TYR A 165 2.78 4.90 2.50
N ILE A 166 2.46 4.95 3.79
CA ILE A 166 2.24 3.75 4.61
C ILE A 166 1.07 2.92 4.05
N GLN A 167 -0.03 3.56 3.63
CA GLN A 167 -1.16 2.86 3.03
C GLN A 167 -0.78 2.16 1.72
N TYR A 168 0.02 2.80 0.88
CA TYR A 168 0.55 2.21 -0.35
C TYR A 168 1.37 0.96 -0.04
N ASP A 169 2.30 1.04 0.91
CA ASP A 169 3.12 -0.11 1.32
C ASP A 169 2.29 -1.23 1.94
N ILE A 170 1.28 -0.91 2.76
CA ILE A 170 0.32 -1.90 3.29
C ILE A 170 -0.44 -2.59 2.15
N LEU A 171 -0.83 -1.84 1.12
CA LEU A 171 -1.57 -2.39 -0.03
C LEU A 171 -0.68 -3.33 -0.85
N VAL A 172 0.57 -2.95 -1.10
CA VAL A 172 1.58 -3.79 -1.76
C VAL A 172 1.85 -5.05 -0.91
N PHE A 173 2.08 -4.89 0.38
CA PHE A 173 2.29 -6.00 1.32
C PHE A 173 1.09 -6.95 1.35
N SER A 174 -0.13 -6.40 1.34
CA SER A 174 -1.37 -7.17 1.34
C SER A 174 -1.46 -8.09 0.13
N GLN A 175 -1.18 -7.56 -1.07
CA GLN A 175 -1.26 -8.31 -2.32
C GLN A 175 -0.33 -9.52 -2.33
N TYR A 176 0.91 -9.37 -1.88
CA TYR A 176 1.89 -10.46 -1.94
C TYR A 176 1.77 -11.44 -0.78
N SER A 177 1.49 -10.95 0.43
CA SER A 177 1.61 -11.75 1.65
C SER A 177 0.29 -12.34 2.14
N MET A 178 -0.86 -11.65 1.97
CA MET A 178 -2.10 -12.05 2.65
C MET A 178 -2.66 -13.36 2.10
N LEU A 179 -2.84 -13.46 0.77
CA LEU A 179 -3.34 -14.69 0.15
C LEU A 179 -2.29 -15.80 0.08
N SER A 180 -1.01 -15.45 -0.12
CA SER A 180 0.04 -16.47 -0.31
C SER A 180 0.49 -17.08 1.02
N VAL A 181 0.73 -16.24 2.03
CA VAL A 181 1.35 -16.66 3.29
C VAL A 181 0.32 -16.79 4.40
N PHE A 182 -0.44 -15.73 4.69
CA PHE A 182 -1.37 -15.73 5.83
C PHE A 182 -2.54 -16.70 5.63
N PHE A 183 -3.12 -16.75 4.43
CA PHE A 183 -4.20 -17.70 4.14
C PHE A 183 -3.75 -19.15 4.33
N PHE A 184 -2.57 -19.51 3.82
CA PHE A 184 -1.98 -20.84 4.00
C PHE A 184 -1.73 -21.17 5.48
N ILE A 185 -1.09 -20.25 6.22
CA ILE A 185 -0.87 -20.41 7.68
C ILE A 185 -2.22 -20.58 8.40
N GLY A 186 -3.24 -19.81 8.02
CA GLY A 186 -4.57 -19.90 8.58
C GLY A 186 -5.23 -21.27 8.35
N LEU A 187 -5.07 -21.85 7.16
CA LEU A 187 -5.56 -23.21 6.85
C LEU A 187 -4.82 -24.28 7.66
N VAL A 188 -3.49 -24.18 7.78
CA VAL A 188 -2.70 -25.11 8.60
C VAL A 188 -3.08 -25.02 10.07
N LEU A 189 -3.24 -23.80 10.61
CA LEU A 189 -3.68 -23.60 11.99
C LEU A 189 -5.10 -24.13 12.23
N ARG A 190 -5.97 -24.13 11.21
CA ARG A 190 -7.29 -24.76 11.31
C ARG A 190 -7.20 -26.29 11.44
N ALA A 191 -6.18 -26.94 10.87
CA ALA A 191 -6.01 -28.39 10.98
C ALA A 191 -5.66 -28.85 12.41
N LEU A 192 -5.21 -27.94 13.29
CA LEU A 192 -4.87 -28.24 14.67
C LEU A 192 -6.05 -27.86 15.60
N PRO A 193 -6.54 -28.78 16.46
CA PRO A 193 -7.69 -28.52 17.33
C PRO A 193 -7.48 -27.33 18.29
N ILE A 194 -6.26 -27.16 18.81
CA ILE A 194 -5.94 -26.14 19.81
C ILE A 194 -5.89 -24.74 19.18
N THR A 195 -5.41 -24.61 17.94
CA THR A 195 -5.22 -23.32 17.27
C THR A 195 -6.31 -23.02 16.23
N ARG A 196 -7.36 -23.85 16.18
CA ARG A 196 -8.46 -23.74 15.22
C ARG A 196 -9.11 -22.35 15.17
N GLY A 197 -9.36 -21.76 16.34
CA GLY A 197 -9.95 -20.42 16.45
C GLY A 197 -9.05 -19.34 15.86
N ALA A 198 -7.75 -19.40 16.18
CA ALA A 198 -6.75 -18.48 15.62
C ALA A 198 -6.62 -18.64 14.10
N GLY A 199 -6.64 -19.88 13.59
CA GLY A 199 -6.61 -20.15 12.16
C GLY A 199 -7.81 -19.54 11.42
N GLY A 200 -9.02 -19.62 11.99
CA GLY A 200 -10.21 -18.96 11.44
C GLY A 200 -10.07 -17.44 11.37
N PHE A 201 -9.53 -16.82 12.42
CA PHE A 201 -9.24 -15.38 12.44
C PHE A 201 -8.22 -14.97 11.38
N VAL A 202 -7.11 -15.70 11.26
CA VAL A 202 -6.06 -15.42 10.26
C VAL A 202 -6.60 -15.55 8.83
N VAL A 203 -7.43 -16.56 8.55
CA VAL A 203 -8.11 -16.69 7.24
C VAL A 203 -9.01 -15.48 6.97
N ALA A 204 -9.87 -15.10 7.91
CA ALA A 204 -10.77 -13.96 7.74
C ALA A 204 -9.99 -12.65 7.54
N PHE A 205 -8.94 -12.44 8.31
CA PHE A 205 -8.05 -11.29 8.19
C PHE A 205 -7.38 -11.25 6.81
N SER A 206 -6.84 -12.37 6.33
CA SER A 206 -6.21 -12.44 5.00
C SER A 206 -7.18 -12.12 3.85
N LEU A 207 -8.41 -12.64 3.91
CA LEU A 207 -9.45 -12.35 2.91
C LEU A 207 -9.90 -10.89 2.97
N GLY A 208 -10.03 -10.33 4.18
CA GLY A 208 -10.38 -8.92 4.36
C GLY A 208 -9.34 -7.98 3.73
N PHE A 209 -8.07 -8.20 4.01
CA PHE A 209 -7.00 -7.37 3.44
C PHE A 209 -6.78 -7.60 1.94
N ALA A 210 -6.98 -8.83 1.44
CA ALA A 210 -6.79 -9.13 0.04
C ALA A 210 -7.91 -8.58 -0.86
N PHE A 211 -9.17 -8.60 -0.38
CA PHE A 211 -10.32 -8.21 -1.19
C PHE A 211 -10.96 -6.90 -0.73
N VAL A 212 -11.29 -6.76 0.55
CA VAL A 212 -12.07 -5.61 1.04
C VAL A 212 -11.24 -4.33 0.98
N PHE A 213 -9.96 -4.39 1.33
CA PHE A 213 -9.08 -3.22 1.37
C PHE A 213 -8.86 -2.56 -0.02
N PRO A 214 -8.44 -3.26 -1.09
CA PRO A 214 -8.32 -2.62 -2.39
C PRO A 214 -9.70 -2.17 -2.94
N MET A 215 -10.77 -2.91 -2.65
CA MET A 215 -12.13 -2.52 -3.05
C MET A 215 -12.59 -1.21 -2.45
N SER A 216 -12.27 -0.94 -1.17
CA SER A 216 -12.65 0.34 -0.56
C SER A 216 -12.00 1.51 -1.27
N TYR A 217 -10.75 1.37 -1.75
CA TYR A 217 -10.10 2.42 -2.53
C TYR A 217 -10.78 2.63 -3.87
N VAL A 218 -11.11 1.55 -4.59
CA VAL A 218 -11.85 1.67 -5.86
C VAL A 218 -13.12 2.49 -5.68
N ILE A 219 -13.87 2.25 -4.60
CA ILE A 219 -15.08 3.00 -4.26
C ILE A 219 -14.77 4.47 -3.93
N ILE A 220 -13.70 4.73 -3.18
CA ILE A 220 -13.27 6.10 -2.85
C ILE A 220 -12.90 6.87 -4.12
N VAL A 221 -12.12 6.27 -5.04
CA VAL A 221 -11.75 6.90 -6.32
C VAL A 221 -13.01 7.22 -7.13
N ALA A 222 -13.94 6.26 -7.16
CA ALA A 222 -15.23 6.38 -7.82
C ALA A 222 -16.08 7.56 -7.31
N MET A 223 -15.95 7.92 -6.03
CA MET A 223 -16.69 9.01 -5.39
C MET A 223 -15.95 10.37 -5.46
N MET A 224 -14.68 10.38 -5.87
CA MET A 224 -13.89 11.60 -5.88
C MET A 224 -14.36 12.52 -7.02
N PRO A 225 -14.72 13.78 -6.74
CA PRO A 225 -15.09 14.73 -7.79
C PRO A 225 -13.88 15.01 -8.69
N ASN A 226 -14.12 15.35 -9.94
CA ASN A 226 -13.08 15.78 -10.88
C ASN A 226 -12.50 17.13 -10.43
N THR A 227 -11.51 17.11 -9.53
CA THR A 227 -10.82 18.31 -9.05
C THR A 227 -9.68 18.66 -9.99
N GLY A 228 -10.02 19.19 -11.16
CA GLY A 228 -9.08 19.54 -12.23
C GLY A 228 -8.15 20.74 -11.96
N VAL A 229 -7.83 21.08 -10.71
CA VAL A 229 -7.20 22.39 -10.40
C VAL A 229 -5.74 22.33 -9.98
N MET A 230 -5.23 21.20 -9.45
CA MET A 230 -3.81 21.14 -9.02
C MET A 230 -3.03 19.87 -9.37
N CYS A 231 -3.68 18.78 -9.79
CA CYS A 231 -2.99 17.51 -10.08
C CYS A 231 -3.39 16.88 -11.42
N HIS A 232 -3.72 17.73 -12.39
CA HIS A 232 -4.29 17.30 -13.67
C HIS A 232 -3.27 16.67 -14.62
N ASP A 233 -1.98 17.00 -14.46
CA ASP A 233 -0.92 16.63 -15.41
C ASP A 233 -0.21 15.30 -15.08
N ILE A 234 -0.58 14.63 -13.99
CA ILE A 234 0.00 13.34 -13.67
C ILE A 234 -0.77 12.29 -14.48
N GLU A 235 -0.22 11.98 -15.65
CA GLU A 235 -0.68 10.89 -16.51
C GLU A 235 -0.56 9.59 -15.71
N LEU A 236 -1.71 8.96 -15.47
CA LEU A 236 -1.79 7.67 -14.81
C LEU A 236 -1.28 6.61 -15.80
N GLN A 237 0.04 6.47 -15.88
CA GLN A 237 0.64 5.36 -16.59
C GLN A 237 0.27 4.10 -15.81
N ALA A 238 -0.64 3.31 -16.37
CA ALA A 238 -0.90 1.96 -15.90
C ALA A 238 0.43 1.26 -15.88
N GLN A 239 0.97 1.08 -14.67
CA GLN A 239 2.25 0.41 -14.51
C GLN A 239 2.03 -1.01 -15.01
N PRO A 240 2.60 -1.39 -16.17
CA PRO A 240 2.25 -2.65 -16.77
C PRO A 240 2.66 -3.76 -15.79
N ASP A 241 1.71 -4.64 -15.46
CA ASP A 241 2.01 -5.89 -14.73
C ASP A 241 3.07 -6.73 -15.48
N SER A 242 3.33 -6.41 -16.75
CA SER A 242 4.33 -7.01 -17.63
C SER A 242 5.72 -6.37 -17.58
N LEU A 243 6.21 -5.97 -16.40
CA LEU A 243 7.62 -6.26 -16.14
C LEU A 243 7.69 -7.72 -15.66
N PRO A 244 8.11 -8.66 -16.52
CA PRO A 244 8.18 -10.07 -16.16
C PRO A 244 9.29 -10.22 -15.12
N PHE A 245 8.96 -10.25 -13.82
CA PHE A 245 9.94 -10.53 -12.77
C PHE A 245 11.23 -9.66 -12.76
N GLY A 246 11.25 -8.46 -13.37
CA GLY A 246 12.52 -7.76 -13.68
C GLY A 246 12.69 -6.35 -13.10
N GLY A 247 11.61 -5.68 -12.71
CA GLY A 247 11.65 -4.39 -12.02
C GLY A 247 11.19 -4.53 -10.57
N GLN A 248 11.62 -5.59 -9.89
CA GLN A 248 11.44 -5.66 -8.45
C GLN A 248 12.20 -4.49 -7.86
N ASN A 249 11.49 -3.61 -7.15
CA ASN A 249 12.14 -2.93 -6.05
C ASN A 249 12.68 -4.07 -5.16
N PRO A 250 14.01 -4.29 -5.10
CA PRO A 250 14.58 -5.55 -4.64
C PRO A 250 14.19 -5.92 -3.20
N CYS A 251 13.65 -4.95 -2.46
CA CYS A 251 13.30 -5.04 -1.05
C CYS A 251 12.24 -6.08 -0.68
N PHE A 252 11.36 -6.52 -1.60
CA PHE A 252 10.14 -7.24 -1.16
C PHE A 252 10.10 -8.74 -1.48
N ASN A 253 10.82 -9.23 -2.49
CA ASN A 253 10.63 -10.62 -2.95
C ASN A 253 11.83 -11.54 -2.73
N SER A 254 12.96 -11.01 -2.26
CA SER A 254 14.19 -11.78 -2.05
C SER A 254 15.05 -11.09 -0.99
N ALA A 255 15.50 -11.84 0.02
CA ALA A 255 16.48 -11.33 0.99
C ALA A 255 17.76 -10.83 0.27
N GLY A 256 18.13 -11.42 -0.86
CA GLY A 256 19.23 -10.95 -1.70
C GLY A 256 18.93 -9.62 -2.40
N GLY A 257 17.66 -9.37 -2.72
CA GLY A 257 17.23 -8.10 -3.26
C GLY A 257 17.37 -6.97 -2.23
N VAL A 258 16.88 -7.15 -1.01
CA VAL A 258 17.05 -6.18 0.09
C VAL A 258 18.52 -5.78 0.28
N ILE A 259 19.42 -6.76 0.25
CA ILE A 259 20.86 -6.53 0.38
C ILE A 259 21.40 -5.74 -0.82
N SER A 260 20.98 -6.06 -2.05
CA SER A 260 21.41 -5.32 -3.24
C SER A 260 20.92 -3.86 -3.24
N ALA A 261 19.67 -3.60 -2.87
CA ALA A 261 19.12 -2.24 -2.75
C ALA A 261 19.82 -1.45 -1.64
N TYR A 262 20.16 -2.11 -0.52
CA TYR A 262 20.98 -1.50 0.53
C TYR A 262 22.35 -1.05 0.00
N TYR A 263 23.02 -1.87 -0.82
CA TYR A 263 24.29 -1.51 -1.43
C TYR A 263 24.15 -0.40 -2.49
N GLU A 264 23.06 -0.37 -3.25
CA GLU A 264 22.79 0.68 -4.23
C GLU A 264 22.55 2.04 -3.56
N VAL A 265 21.72 2.09 -2.51
CA VAL A 265 21.52 3.29 -1.68
C VAL A 265 22.83 3.72 -1.02
N LYS A 266 23.61 2.76 -0.52
CA LYS A 266 24.93 3.02 0.07
C LYS A 266 25.92 3.56 -0.97
N ASN A 267 25.86 3.13 -2.22
CA ASN A 267 26.71 3.64 -3.29
C ASN A 267 26.32 5.08 -3.67
N ASN A 268 25.02 5.39 -3.62
CA ASN A 268 24.48 6.73 -3.83
C ASN A 268 24.68 7.68 -2.63
N GLN A 269 25.16 7.20 -1.46
CA GLN A 269 25.51 8.09 -0.34
C GLN A 269 26.59 9.11 -0.74
N SER A 270 27.49 8.77 -1.66
CA SER A 270 28.51 9.70 -2.15
C SER A 270 27.89 10.93 -2.84
N PHE A 271 26.85 10.72 -3.64
CA PHE A 271 26.10 11.80 -4.29
C PHE A 271 25.35 12.65 -3.26
N ILE A 272 24.69 12.01 -2.28
CA ILE A 272 23.99 12.73 -1.20
C ILE A 272 24.97 13.57 -0.38
N SER A 273 26.15 13.04 -0.05
CA SER A 273 27.18 13.81 0.65
C SER A 273 27.68 15.01 -0.16
N GLN A 274 27.90 14.84 -1.47
CA GLN A 274 28.29 15.95 -2.33
C GLN A 274 27.21 17.03 -2.44
N MET A 275 25.94 16.64 -2.45
CA MET A 275 24.82 17.57 -2.50
C MET A 275 24.68 18.35 -1.18
N ILE A 276 24.88 17.68 -0.03
CA ILE A 276 24.92 18.33 1.29
C ILE A 276 26.08 19.34 1.36
N ASP A 277 27.27 18.97 0.88
CA ASP A 277 28.43 19.87 0.87
C ASP A 277 28.22 21.06 -0.08
N PHE A 278 27.59 20.85 -1.23
CA PHE A 278 27.21 21.93 -2.14
C PHE A 278 26.25 22.92 -1.48
N VAL A 279 25.18 22.43 -0.84
CA VAL A 279 24.22 23.29 -0.12
C VAL A 279 24.91 24.03 1.02
N ARG A 280 25.76 23.35 1.81
CA ARG A 280 26.52 23.99 2.89
C ARG A 280 27.41 25.11 2.37
N ASN A 281 28.08 24.92 1.24
CA ASN A 281 28.96 25.93 0.63
C ASN A 281 28.17 27.13 0.07
N GLN A 282 26.99 26.90 -0.53
CA GLN A 282 26.15 27.99 -1.03
C GLN A 282 25.51 28.80 0.10
N VAL A 283 25.05 28.13 1.16
CA VAL A 283 24.49 28.80 2.35
C VAL A 283 25.55 29.64 3.05
N SER A 284 26.79 29.13 3.18
CA SER A 284 27.88 29.90 3.81
C SER A 284 28.32 31.11 2.97
N LEU A 285 28.21 31.05 1.64
CA LEU A 285 28.42 32.21 0.77
C LEU A 285 27.33 33.29 0.93
N LEU A 286 26.07 32.89 1.13
CA LEU A 286 24.97 33.82 1.39
C LEU A 286 25.13 34.55 2.74
N PHE A 287 25.65 33.87 3.77
CA PHE A 287 25.93 34.49 5.07
C PHE A 287 27.18 35.39 5.10
N LEU A 288 28.05 35.32 4.09
CA LEU A 288 29.23 36.21 3.98
C LEU A 288 28.93 37.52 3.26
N GLN A 289 27.74 37.66 2.66
CA GLN A 289 27.30 38.85 1.92
C GLN A 289 26.17 39.64 2.60
N ALA A 290 25.68 39.16 3.75
CA ALA A 290 24.75 39.86 4.63
C ALA A 290 25.50 40.40 5.86
#